data_AF-A0ABD0Q6T6-F1
#
_entry.id   AF-A0ABD0Q6T6-F1
#
_cell.length_a   1.000
_cell.length_b   1.000
_cell.length_c   1.000
_cell.angle_alpha   90.00
_cell.angle_beta   90.00
_cell.angle_gamma   90.00
#
_symmetry.space_group_name_H-M   'P 1'
#
loop_
_entity.id
_entity.type
_entity.pdbx_description
1 polymer ?
#
loop_
_entity_poly.entity_id
_entity_poly.type
_entity_poly.pdbx_seq_one_letter_code
_entity_poly.pdbx_strand_id
1 'polypeptide(L)'
;RQGISPELDERILVTKKTIGNTLLREGLKSCSTRKVPLIKKARVQARLKFANEHLNDSEKNWVKVLWSDETKIELFGINSTCHVWRRRNAAYDSKNTIPTIKHGGGNIMLWGTTAPHQRDDGRGH
;
A
#
# COMPACT_ATOMS: atom_id res chain seq x y z
N ARG A 1 -42.16 52.20 8.86
CA ARG A 1 -40.96 51.58 9.49
C ARG A 1 -41.37 50.25 10.12
N GLN A 2 -41.23 49.15 9.39
CA GLN A 2 -40.92 47.85 9.99
C GLN A 2 -39.81 47.29 9.11
N GLY A 3 -38.61 47.26 9.68
CA GLY A 3 -37.39 46.89 8.98
C GLY A 3 -37.38 45.39 8.74
N ILE A 4 -37.13 45.03 7.48
CA ILE A 4 -36.57 43.74 7.10
C ILE A 4 -35.25 43.62 7.87
N SER A 5 -35.17 42.72 8.84
CA SER A 5 -33.91 42.43 9.53
C SER A 5 -33.14 41.39 8.72
N PRO A 6 -31.85 41.62 8.44
CA PRO A 6 -31.10 40.87 7.45
C PRO A 6 -30.65 39.53 8.01
N GLU A 7 -30.76 38.49 7.18
CA GLU A 7 -29.65 37.61 6.82
C GLU A 7 -28.44 37.69 7.78
N LEU A 8 -28.46 36.85 8.81
CA LEU A 8 -27.25 36.41 9.48
C LEU A 8 -27.07 34.95 9.12
N ASP A 9 -26.48 34.76 7.94
CA ASP A 9 -25.69 33.58 7.60
C ASP A 9 -24.69 33.38 8.74
N GLU A 10 -25.12 32.59 9.74
CA GLU A 10 -24.30 32.19 10.86
C GLU A 10 -23.05 31.60 10.25
N ARG A 11 -21.94 32.33 10.35
CA ARG A 11 -20.62 31.85 10.02
C ARG A 11 -20.36 30.65 10.92
N ILE A 12 -20.78 29.47 10.49
CA ILE A 12 -20.48 28.20 11.13
C ILE A 12 -18.98 28.19 11.22
N LEU A 13 -18.44 28.33 12.44
CA LEU A 13 -17.02 28.16 12.68
C LEU A 13 -16.74 26.69 12.41
N VAL A 14 -16.30 26.40 11.18
CA VAL A 14 -16.00 25.06 10.73
C VAL A 14 -14.73 24.59 11.46
N THR A 15 -14.92 23.91 12.59
CA THR A 15 -13.82 23.30 13.32
C THR A 15 -13.43 21.96 12.68
N LYS A 16 -12.18 21.50 12.90
CA LYS A 16 -11.73 20.16 12.48
C LYS A 16 -12.64 19.04 13.01
N LYS A 17 -13.20 19.23 14.23
CA LYS A 17 -14.14 18.30 14.86
C LYS A 17 -15.47 18.28 14.12
N THR A 18 -15.99 19.45 13.73
CA THR A 18 -17.22 19.56 12.92
C THR A 18 -17.05 18.84 11.59
N ILE A 19 -15.93 19.07 10.88
CA ILE A 19 -15.61 18.38 9.62
C ILE A 19 -15.53 16.86 9.84
N GLY A 20 -14.77 16.41 10.84
CA GLY A 20 -14.59 14.98 11.12
C GLY A 20 -15.90 14.27 11.47
N ASN A 21 -16.77 14.92 12.24
CA ASN A 21 -18.08 14.39 12.59
C ASN A 21 -19.00 14.30 11.35
N THR A 22 -19.01 15.31 10.49
CA THR A 22 -19.76 15.28 9.23
C THR A 22 -19.27 14.14 8.32
N LEU A 23 -17.96 14.01 8.13
CA LEU A 23 -17.37 12.92 7.35
C LEU A 23 -17.72 11.54 7.92
N LEU A 24 -17.73 11.39 9.24
CA LEU A 24 -18.13 10.15 9.90
C LEU A 24 -19.61 9.81 9.69
N ARG A 25 -20.50 10.81 9.74
CA ARG A 25 -21.93 10.66 9.42
C ARG A 25 -22.14 10.19 7.97
N GLU A 26 -21.31 10.67 7.05
CA GLU A 26 -21.28 10.23 5.64
C GLU A 26 -20.59 8.87 5.43
N GLY A 27 -20.21 8.17 6.51
CA GLY A 27 -19.61 6.84 6.48
C GLY A 27 -18.12 6.82 6.10
N LEU A 28 -17.44 7.97 6.11
CA LEU A 28 -16.01 8.08 5.87
C LEU A 28 -15.23 7.98 7.18
N LYS A 29 -14.12 7.25 7.15
CA LYS A 29 -13.21 7.13 8.28
C LYS A 29 -11.81 7.55 7.89
N SER A 30 -11.14 8.27 8.78
CA SER A 30 -9.70 8.52 8.66
C SER A 30 -8.96 7.19 8.77
N CYS A 31 -8.17 6.87 7.75
CA CYS A 31 -7.40 5.63 7.63
C CYS A 31 -6.02 5.95 7.07
N SER A 32 -5.00 5.22 7.52
CA SER A 32 -3.68 5.30 6.89
C SER A 32 -3.74 4.85 5.42
N THR A 33 -3.10 5.61 4.54
CA THR A 33 -2.97 5.28 3.11
C THR A 33 -2.14 4.03 2.92
N ARG A 34 -2.51 3.17 1.95
CA ARG A 34 -1.66 2.06 1.54
C ARG A 34 -0.64 2.53 0.50
N LYS A 35 0.62 2.15 0.68
CA LYS A 35 1.66 2.31 -0.34
C LYS A 35 1.51 1.18 -1.36
N VAL A 36 1.35 1.52 -2.64
CA VAL A 36 1.20 0.52 -3.70
C VAL A 36 2.19 0.81 -4.84
N PRO A 37 2.86 -0.22 -5.38
CA PRO A 37 3.65 -0.04 -6.58
C PRO A 37 2.73 0.31 -7.75
N LEU A 38 3.11 1.30 -8.56
CA LEU A 38 2.44 1.59 -9.81
C LEU A 38 2.86 0.55 -10.85
N ILE A 39 1.98 -0.42 -11.09
CA ILE A 39 2.23 -1.52 -12.05
C ILE A 39 1.40 -1.27 -13.32
N LYS A 40 2.06 -1.30 -14.49
CA LYS A 40 1.40 -1.22 -15.80
C LYS A 40 0.50 -2.44 -16.02
N LYS A 41 -0.64 -2.27 -16.72
CA LYS A 41 -1.59 -3.36 -17.02
C LYS A 41 -0.92 -4.62 -17.61
N ALA A 42 0.01 -4.45 -18.55
CA ALA A 42 0.77 -5.56 -19.14
C ALA A 42 1.56 -6.38 -18.10
N ARG A 43 2.17 -5.71 -17.11
CA ARG A 43 2.89 -6.39 -16.02
C ARG A 43 1.95 -7.12 -15.07
N VAL A 44 0.74 -6.59 -14.85
CA VAL A 44 -0.30 -7.29 -14.08
C VAL A 44 -0.71 -8.57 -14.80
N GLN A 45 -0.94 -8.52 -16.11
CA GLN A 45 -1.28 -9.70 -16.90
C GLN A 45 -0.16 -10.74 -16.92
N ALA A 46 1.10 -10.32 -17.09
CA ALA A 46 2.25 -11.23 -17.05
C ALA A 46 2.38 -11.91 -15.68
N ARG A 47 2.19 -11.16 -14.59
CA ARG A 47 2.19 -11.72 -13.22
C ARG A 47 1.06 -12.72 -13.01
N LEU A 48 -0.15 -12.42 -13.51
CA LEU A 48 -1.29 -13.33 -13.40
C LEU A 48 -1.05 -14.61 -14.20
N LYS A 49 -0.51 -14.51 -15.42
CA LYS A 49 -0.13 -15.65 -16.25
C LYS A 49 0.87 -16.54 -15.52
N PHE A 50 1.96 -15.95 -15.01
CA PHE A 50 2.98 -16.68 -14.25
C PHE A 50 2.38 -17.39 -13.02
N ALA A 51 1.55 -16.71 -12.24
CA ALA A 51 0.91 -17.28 -11.06
C ALA A 51 0.00 -18.47 -11.41
N ASN A 52 -0.75 -18.39 -12.51
CA ASN A 52 -1.61 -19.48 -12.97
C ASN A 52 -0.79 -20.68 -13.49
N GLU A 53 0.30 -20.42 -14.22
CA GLU A 53 1.18 -21.48 -14.75
C GLU A 53 1.86 -22.29 -13.64
N HIS A 54 2.22 -21.63 -12.53
CA HIS A 54 2.97 -22.25 -11.43
C HIS A 54 2.08 -22.55 -10.20
N LEU A 55 0.75 -22.43 -10.32
CA LEU A 55 -0.19 -22.61 -9.20
C LEU A 55 -0.12 -24.01 -8.59
N ASN A 56 0.11 -25.03 -9.44
CA ASN A 56 0.15 -26.43 -9.06
C ASN A 56 1.58 -26.99 -8.97
N ASP A 57 2.60 -26.13 -8.99
CA ASP A 57 3.98 -26.59 -8.86
C ASP A 57 4.24 -27.20 -7.49
N SER A 58 4.91 -28.34 -7.48
CA SER A 58 5.26 -29.03 -6.25
C SER A 58 6.34 -28.26 -5.47
N GLU A 59 6.37 -28.43 -4.15
CA GLU A 59 7.42 -27.85 -3.31
C GLU A 59 8.84 -28.21 -3.79
N LYS A 60 9.02 -29.44 -4.32
CA LYS A 60 10.30 -29.89 -4.88
C LYS A 60 10.76 -29.07 -6.09
N ASN A 61 9.84 -28.45 -6.83
CA ASN A 61 10.19 -27.55 -7.93
C ASN A 61 10.79 -26.26 -7.37
N TRP A 62 10.18 -25.71 -6.30
CA TRP A 62 10.61 -24.46 -5.67
C TRP A 62 11.91 -24.57 -4.86
N VAL A 63 12.18 -25.73 -4.26
CA VAL A 63 13.44 -25.98 -3.50
C VAL A 63 14.67 -25.88 -4.40
N LYS A 64 14.54 -26.16 -5.69
CA LYS A 64 15.64 -26.07 -6.66
C LYS A 64 15.89 -24.65 -7.17
N VAL A 65 15.02 -23.70 -6.85
CA VAL A 65 15.11 -22.34 -7.37
C VAL A 65 16.08 -21.52 -6.52
N LEU A 66 17.14 -21.01 -7.17
CA LEU A 66 17.98 -19.96 -6.62
C LEU A 66 17.34 -18.60 -6.91
N TRP A 67 16.88 -17.93 -5.86
CA TRP A 67 16.30 -16.59 -5.94
C TRP A 67 17.41 -15.56 -5.85
N SER A 68 17.36 -14.53 -6.69
CA SER A 68 18.25 -13.37 -6.60
C SER A 68 17.41 -12.10 -6.62
N ASP A 69 17.80 -11.11 -5.83
CA ASP A 69 17.16 -9.80 -5.85
C ASP A 69 18.18 -8.72 -5.45
N GLU A 70 17.84 -7.48 -5.79
CA GLU A 70 18.59 -6.30 -5.40
C GLU A 70 17.73 -5.46 -4.45
N THR A 71 18.20 -5.23 -3.24
CA THR A 71 17.49 -4.42 -2.25
C THR A 71 18.22 -3.11 -1.99
N LYS A 72 17.42 -2.04 -1.91
CA LYS A 72 17.88 -0.70 -1.52
C LYS A 72 17.56 -0.50 -0.05
N ILE A 73 18.59 -0.36 0.78
CA ILE A 73 18.47 0.07 2.17
C ILE A 73 18.61 1.59 2.21
N GLU A 74 17.55 2.28 2.60
CA GLU A 74 17.54 3.74 2.74
C GLU A 74 18.02 4.12 4.15
N LEU A 75 19.04 4.98 4.24
CA LEU A 75 19.62 5.41 5.52
C LEU A 75 18.67 6.39 6.25
N PHE A 76 17.95 7.20 5.49
CA PHE A 76 16.94 8.14 5.99
C PHE A 76 15.63 7.94 5.23
N GLY A 77 14.79 7.01 5.72
CA GLY A 77 13.48 6.76 5.15
C GLY A 77 12.42 7.68 5.78
N ILE A 78 11.96 8.70 5.06
CA ILE A 78 10.71 9.39 5.44
C ILE A 78 9.56 8.43 5.14
N ASN A 79 9.26 7.55 6.08
CA ASN A 79 8.05 6.74 6.10
C ASN A 79 6.86 7.58 6.60
N SER A 80 6.61 8.73 5.96
CA SER A 80 5.47 9.56 6.33
C SER A 80 4.18 8.78 6.05
N THR A 81 3.54 8.36 7.14
CA THR A 81 2.20 7.78 7.09
C THR A 81 1.24 8.91 6.77
N CYS A 82 0.58 8.86 5.62
CA CYS A 82 -0.49 9.78 5.28
C CYS A 82 -1.85 9.20 5.69
N HIS A 83 -2.80 10.07 6.01
CA HIS A 83 -4.18 9.69 6.31
C HIS A 83 -5.11 10.15 5.18
N VAL A 84 -6.03 9.27 4.79
CA VAL A 84 -7.14 9.56 3.87
C VAL A 84 -8.47 9.22 4.52
N TRP A 85 -9.50 9.99 4.20
CA TRP A 85 -10.88 9.69 4.59
C TRP A 85 -11.50 8.78 3.53
N ARG A 86 -11.82 7.54 3.91
CA ARG A 86 -12.39 6.56 2.96
C ARG A 86 -13.48 5.70 3.59
N ARG A 87 -14.31 5.10 2.73
CA ARG A 87 -15.29 4.07 3.10
C ARG A 87 -14.62 2.71 3.31
N ARG A 88 -15.34 1.77 3.91
CA ARG A 88 -14.92 0.37 4.03
C ARG A 88 -14.69 -0.23 2.62
N ASN A 89 -13.70 -1.11 2.49
CA ASN A 89 -13.31 -1.82 1.25
C ASN A 89 -12.76 -0.95 0.11
N ALA A 90 -12.72 0.38 0.22
CA ALA A 90 -12.12 1.28 -0.77
C ALA A 90 -10.59 1.40 -0.65
N ALA A 91 -9.93 0.37 -0.10
CA ALA A 91 -8.57 0.52 0.39
C ALA A 91 -7.49 0.58 -0.69
N TYR A 92 -7.78 -0.01 -1.85
CA TYR A 92 -6.90 -0.12 -3.00
C TYR A 92 -7.33 0.77 -4.17
N ASP A 93 -8.35 1.62 -3.97
CA ASP A 93 -8.69 2.63 -4.95
C ASP A 93 -7.48 3.55 -5.16
N SER A 94 -7.18 3.89 -6.42
CA SER A 94 -6.05 4.75 -6.76
C SER A 94 -6.03 6.06 -5.97
N LYS A 95 -7.20 6.66 -5.70
CA LYS A 95 -7.37 7.89 -4.89
C LYS A 95 -7.06 7.73 -3.39
N ASN A 96 -7.04 6.50 -2.87
CA ASN A 96 -6.84 6.17 -1.45
C ASN A 96 -5.47 5.54 -1.18
N THR A 97 -4.60 5.50 -2.19
CA THR A 97 -3.27 4.90 -2.13
C THR A 97 -2.21 5.93 -2.49
N ILE A 98 -1.02 5.73 -1.95
CA ILE A 98 0.14 6.54 -2.32
C ILE A 98 1.04 5.68 -3.19
N PRO A 99 1.47 6.16 -4.36
CA PRO A 99 2.44 5.45 -5.15
C PRO A 99 3.77 5.38 -4.39
N THR A 100 4.36 4.19 -4.32
CA THR A 100 5.70 4.04 -3.75
C THR A 100 6.71 4.63 -4.73
N ILE A 101 7.10 5.90 -4.54
CA ILE A 101 8.21 6.52 -5.26
C ILE A 101 9.39 6.61 -4.29
N LYS A 102 10.54 6.03 -4.66
CA LYS A 102 11.77 6.04 -3.85
C LYS A 102 12.63 7.23 -4.26
N HIS A 103 12.79 8.25 -3.42
CA HIS A 103 13.75 9.34 -3.67
C HIS A 103 14.24 10.01 -2.38
N GLY A 104 15.57 10.26 -2.31
CA GLY A 104 16.26 11.11 -1.33
C GLY A 104 16.99 10.36 -0.20
N GLY A 105 18.07 10.96 0.34
CA GLY A 105 18.63 10.60 1.66
C GLY A 105 19.81 9.63 1.71
N GLY A 106 20.44 9.28 0.58
CA GLY A 106 21.52 8.28 0.56
C GLY A 106 21.00 6.85 0.76
N ASN A 107 21.65 5.88 0.13
CA ASN A 107 21.24 4.48 0.19
C ASN A 107 22.42 3.53 -0.01
N ILE A 108 22.25 2.30 0.48
CA ILE A 108 23.11 1.18 0.16
C ILE A 108 22.29 0.21 -0.68
N MET A 109 22.85 -0.19 -1.82
CA MET A 109 22.31 -1.27 -2.64
C MET A 109 23.01 -2.56 -2.27
N LEU A 110 22.25 -3.61 -2.02
CA LEU A 110 22.76 -4.95 -1.75
C LEU A 110 22.17 -5.89 -2.78
N TRP A 111 23.02 -6.71 -3.38
CA TRP A 111 22.60 -7.86 -4.15
C TRP A 111 22.82 -9.12 -3.32
N GLY A 112 21.86 -10.04 -3.39
CA GLY A 112 21.96 -11.30 -2.67
C GLY A 112 21.22 -12.41 -3.40
N THR A 113 21.59 -13.64 -3.07
CA THR A 113 20.89 -14.82 -3.52
C THR A 113 20.49 -15.69 -2.34
N THR A 114 19.37 -16.40 -2.47
CA THR A 114 18.87 -17.30 -1.44
C THR A 114 18.19 -18.49 -2.11
N ALA A 115 18.33 -19.67 -1.51
CA ALA A 115 17.65 -20.89 -1.92
C ALA A 115 17.03 -21.53 -0.68
N PRO A 116 15.91 -22.27 -0.82
CA PRO A 116 15.33 -23.02 0.29
C PRO A 116 16.35 -24.00 0.89
N HIS A 117 16.42 -24.06 2.21
CA HIS A 117 17.32 -24.97 2.91
C HIS A 117 16.81 -26.41 2.79
N GLN A 118 17.61 -27.28 2.18
CA GLN A 118 17.32 -28.71 2.10
C GLN A 118 17.74 -29.38 3.43
N ARG A 119 16.79 -29.99 4.14
CA ARG A 119 17.13 -30.92 5.22
C ARG A 119 17.40 -32.29 4.58
N ASP A 120 18.60 -32.81 4.77
CA ASP A 120 18.88 -34.21 4.47
C ASP A 120 18.13 -35.06 5.50
N ASP A 121 17.03 -35.69 5.11
CA ASP A 121 16.42 -36.74 5.89
C ASP A 121 17.25 -38.01 5.69
N GLY A 122 18.27 -38.17 6.54
CA GLY A 122 19.24 -39.28 6.53
C GLY A 122 18.65 -40.69 6.74
N ARG A 123 17.68 -41.10 5.92
CA ARG A 123 17.26 -42.49 5.74
C ARG A 123 17.99 -43.06 4.53
N GLY A 124 19.27 -43.32 4.73
CA GLY A 124 19.99 -44.31 3.93
C GLY A 124 19.45 -45.70 4.29
N HIS A 125 19.09 -46.46 3.26
CA HIS A 125 18.92 -47.90 3.32
C HIS A 125 20.26 -48.60 3.48
#